data_AF-A0A2E4K2G4-F1
#
_entry.id   AF-A0A2E4K2G4-F1
#
_cell.length_a   1.000
_cell.length_b   1.000
_cell.length_c   1.000
_cell.angle_alpha   90.00
_cell.angle_beta   90.00
_cell.angle_gamma   90.00
#
_symmetry.space_group_name_H-M   'P 1'
#
loop_
_entity.id
_entity.type
_entity.pdbx_description
1 polymer ?
#
loop_
_entity_poly.entity_id
_entity_poly.type
_entity_poly.pdbx_seq_one_letter_code
_entity_poly.pdbx_strand_id
1 'polypeptide(L)'
;ARLLGSHLAHLGILLLLIGHVMTTTLVDRSDPSHLVTLVKDQPIEHRGYEFVFTDVEMISSNDDGYDYAIGDGYIGVVIEVREDGERVADLMPGMLRFDSPSGAVSARSEVDRMVGLTGDTIVILDVFQSNDLLSSMIMGQTSDVDRVRVTVHHLPGSHLVWTGWVLVMLGGLLALVSSSPVGSDDEE
;
A
#
# COMPACT_ATOMS: atom_id res chain seq x y z
N ALA A 1 -29.94 -12.83 -21.27
CA ALA A 1 -28.61 -12.24 -20.99
C ALA A 1 -28.72 -10.89 -20.28
N ARG A 2 -29.53 -9.93 -20.75
CA ARG A 2 -29.67 -8.59 -20.14
C ARG A 2 -30.02 -8.55 -18.65
N LEU A 3 -31.03 -9.33 -18.23
CA LEU A 3 -31.44 -9.42 -16.81
C LEU A 3 -30.30 -9.95 -15.93
N LEU A 4 -29.63 -11.01 -16.37
CA LEU A 4 -28.50 -11.61 -15.68
C LEU A 4 -27.31 -10.64 -15.59
N GLY A 5 -27.00 -9.92 -16.67
CA GLY A 5 -25.97 -8.87 -16.67
C GLY A 5 -26.29 -7.73 -15.70
N SER A 6 -27.56 -7.32 -15.62
CA SER A 6 -28.01 -6.30 -14.66
C SER A 6 -27.88 -6.76 -13.21
N HIS A 7 -28.26 -8.00 -12.89
CA HIS A 7 -28.08 -8.55 -11.54
C HIS A 7 -26.61 -8.73 -11.18
N LEU A 8 -25.77 -9.15 -12.14
CA LEU A 8 -24.32 -9.28 -11.94
C LEU A 8 -23.67 -7.93 -11.63
N ALA A 9 -24.04 -6.89 -12.39
CA ALA A 9 -23.56 -5.53 -12.14
C ALA A 9 -24.06 -4.99 -10.79
N HIS A 10 -25.31 -5.25 -10.43
CA HIS A 10 -25.87 -4.82 -9.13
C HIS A 10 -25.14 -5.50 -7.96
N LEU A 11 -24.88 -6.81 -8.05
CA LEU A 11 -24.07 -7.53 -7.07
C LEU A 11 -22.66 -6.94 -6.97
N GLY A 12 -22.05 -6.58 -8.11
CA GLY A 12 -20.77 -5.90 -8.14
C GLY A 12 -20.78 -4.56 -7.38
N ILE A 13 -21.84 -3.76 -7.54
CA ILE A 13 -22.03 -2.50 -6.78
C ILE A 13 -22.13 -2.76 -5.28
N LEU A 14 -22.90 -3.78 -4.85
CA LEU A 14 -23.00 -4.12 -3.43
C LEU A 14 -21.64 -4.51 -2.84
N LEU A 15 -20.85 -5.30 -3.58
CA LEU A 15 -19.50 -5.69 -3.16
C LEU A 15 -18.55 -4.49 -3.10
N LEU A 16 -18.64 -3.56 -4.06
CA LEU A 16 -17.89 -2.30 -4.03
C LEU A 16 -18.22 -1.49 -2.77
N LEU A 17 -19.50 -1.35 -2.41
CA LEU A 17 -19.91 -0.61 -1.22
C LEU A 17 -19.37 -1.27 0.05
N ILE A 18 -19.50 -2.60 0.19
CA ILE A 18 -18.99 -3.34 1.35
C ILE A 18 -17.47 -3.22 1.43
N GLY A 19 -16.75 -3.48 0.33
CA GLY A 19 -15.30 -3.39 0.27
C GLY A 19 -14.79 -1.99 0.57
N HIS A 20 -15.49 -0.95 0.08
CA HIS A 20 -15.16 0.44 0.38
C HIS A 20 -15.28 0.74 1.88
N VAL A 21 -16.42 0.41 2.50
CA VAL A 21 -16.63 0.60 3.95
C VAL A 21 -15.54 -0.12 4.76
N MET A 22 -15.23 -1.36 4.40
CA MET A 22 -14.20 -2.16 5.08
C MET A 22 -12.80 -1.55 5.00
N THR A 23 -12.45 -0.94 3.86
CA THR A 23 -11.10 -0.41 3.60
C THR A 23 -10.94 1.06 3.98
N THR A 24 -12.02 1.86 3.99
CA THR A 24 -11.91 3.31 4.19
C THR A 24 -12.51 3.81 5.50
N THR A 25 -13.55 3.17 6.05
CA THR A 25 -14.26 3.68 7.24
C THR A 25 -14.06 2.84 8.49
N LEU A 26 -13.89 1.52 8.37
CA LEU A 26 -13.71 0.64 9.53
C LEU A 26 -12.28 0.59 10.06
N VAL A 27 -11.32 1.16 9.34
CA VAL A 27 -9.93 1.23 9.77
C VAL A 27 -9.73 2.50 10.58
N ASP A 28 -9.59 2.34 11.89
CA ASP A 28 -9.30 3.45 12.80
C ASP A 28 -7.84 3.89 12.65
N ARG A 29 -7.64 4.92 11.82
CA ARG A 29 -6.31 5.50 11.58
C ARG A 29 -5.73 6.25 12.78
N SER A 30 -6.53 6.49 13.82
CA SER A 30 -6.10 7.18 15.03
C SER A 30 -5.72 6.23 16.17
N ASP A 31 -5.96 4.93 16.00
CA ASP A 31 -5.64 3.94 17.02
C ASP A 31 -4.12 3.74 17.15
N PRO A 32 -3.53 4.00 18.34
CA PRO A 32 -2.11 3.78 18.58
C PRO A 32 -1.68 2.31 18.45
N SER A 33 -2.62 1.35 18.43
CA SER A 33 -2.31 -0.07 18.19
C SER A 33 -1.66 -0.33 16.83
N HIS A 34 -1.82 0.58 15.87
CA HIS A 34 -1.15 0.53 14.57
C HIS A 34 0.32 0.92 14.61
N LEU A 35 0.80 1.54 15.69
CA LEU A 35 2.18 1.96 15.84
C LEU A 35 3.01 0.82 16.41
N VAL A 36 3.95 0.32 15.62
CA VAL A 36 4.84 -0.78 15.96
C VAL A 36 6.28 -0.28 15.98
N THR A 37 6.98 -0.52 17.09
CA THR A 37 8.41 -0.24 17.19
C THR A 37 9.17 -1.51 16.86
N LEU A 38 9.92 -1.49 15.77
CA LEU A 38 10.81 -2.55 15.36
C LEU A 38 12.21 -2.31 15.92
N VAL A 39 12.85 -3.39 16.37
CA VAL A 39 14.24 -3.39 16.82
C VAL A 39 15.05 -4.21 15.83
N LYS A 40 16.25 -3.74 15.50
CA LYS A 40 17.10 -4.40 14.50
C LYS A 40 17.33 -5.86 14.85
N ASP A 41 17.15 -6.74 13.86
CA ASP A 41 17.29 -8.19 13.93
C ASP A 41 16.39 -8.89 14.97
N GLN A 42 15.31 -8.23 15.43
CA GLN A 42 14.36 -8.82 16.37
C GLN A 42 12.98 -8.97 15.73
N PRO A 43 12.39 -10.18 15.73
CA PRO A 43 11.03 -10.39 15.25
C PRO A 43 10.02 -9.78 16.22
N ILE A 44 9.13 -8.94 15.70
CA ILE A 44 8.02 -8.36 16.44
C ILE A 44 6.71 -8.87 15.85
N GLU A 45 5.92 -9.57 16.67
CA GLU A 45 4.62 -10.09 16.26
C GLU A 45 3.57 -8.96 16.23
N HIS A 46 2.88 -8.83 15.10
CA HIS A 46 1.76 -7.92 14.94
C HIS A 46 0.71 -8.49 13.98
N ARG A 47 -0.52 -8.71 14.48
CA ARG A 47 -1.68 -9.20 13.70
C ARG A 47 -1.42 -10.50 12.92
N GLY A 48 -0.69 -11.44 13.52
CA GLY A 48 -0.41 -12.76 12.94
C GLY A 48 0.80 -12.82 12.01
N TYR A 49 1.48 -11.69 11.79
CA TYR A 49 2.76 -11.64 11.08
C TYR A 49 3.87 -11.25 12.05
N GLU A 50 5.09 -11.69 11.74
CA GLU A 50 6.30 -11.24 12.41
C GLU A 50 7.04 -10.26 11.50
N PHE A 51 7.31 -9.05 12.00
CA PHE A 51 8.05 -8.03 11.29
C PHE A 51 9.47 -7.97 11.86
N VAL A 52 10.48 -8.15 11.00
CA VAL A 52 11.89 -8.10 11.35
C VAL A 52 12.54 -6.93 10.62
N PHE A 53 12.98 -5.92 11.37
CA PHE A 53 13.79 -4.83 10.81
C PHE A 53 15.22 -5.35 10.59
N THR A 54 15.64 -5.45 9.33
CA THR A 54 16.94 -6.04 8.96
C THR A 54 17.97 -4.98 8.62
N ASP A 55 17.63 -3.97 7.83
CA ASP A 55 18.60 -2.94 7.46
C ASP A 55 17.97 -1.60 7.01
N VAL A 56 18.82 -0.58 6.85
CA VAL A 56 18.44 0.72 6.27
C VAL A 56 19.21 0.95 4.98
N GLU A 57 18.49 1.11 3.88
CA GLU A 57 19.06 1.37 2.57
C GLU A 57 18.96 2.86 2.21
N MET A 58 20.05 3.41 1.66
CA MET A 58 20.07 4.76 1.09
C MET A 58 20.43 4.66 -0.38
N ILE A 59 19.55 5.15 -1.24
CA ILE A 59 19.70 5.10 -2.69
C ILE A 59 19.77 6.54 -3.19
N SER A 60 20.82 6.88 -3.94
CA SER A 60 20.91 8.20 -4.58
C SER A 60 20.08 8.21 -5.86
N SER A 61 19.55 9.37 -6.26
CA SER A 61 18.85 9.53 -7.55
C SER A 61 19.71 9.24 -8.78
N ASN A 62 21.04 9.20 -8.63
CA ASN A 62 21.98 8.86 -9.69
C ASN A 62 22.35 7.37 -9.73
N ASP A 63 21.83 6.57 -8.80
CA ASP A 63 22.05 5.12 -8.75
C ASP A 63 21.09 4.41 -9.71
N ASP A 64 21.55 3.36 -10.38
CA ASP A 64 20.72 2.51 -11.24
C ASP A 64 19.61 1.81 -10.44
N GLY A 65 19.78 1.65 -9.11
CA GLY A 65 18.78 1.11 -8.19
C GLY A 65 17.69 2.09 -7.76
N TYR A 66 17.67 3.32 -8.29
CA TYR A 66 16.66 4.32 -7.93
C TYR A 66 15.36 4.15 -8.73
N ASP A 67 14.36 3.51 -8.12
CA ASP A 67 13.09 3.18 -8.77
C ASP A 67 12.12 4.37 -8.94
N TYR A 68 12.47 5.56 -8.45
CA TYR A 68 11.57 6.72 -8.43
C TYR A 68 11.88 7.71 -9.56
N ALA A 69 10.84 8.27 -10.16
CA ALA A 69 10.97 9.30 -11.21
C ALA A 69 11.18 10.72 -10.65
N ILE A 70 11.15 10.88 -9.33
CA ILE A 70 11.21 12.17 -8.62
C ILE A 70 12.11 12.03 -7.39
N GLY A 71 12.59 13.16 -6.85
CA GLY A 71 13.44 13.18 -5.66
C GLY A 71 14.93 13.05 -5.98
N ASP A 72 15.75 13.46 -5.03
CA ASP A 72 17.21 13.52 -5.10
C ASP A 72 17.87 12.38 -4.31
N GLY A 73 17.07 11.42 -3.86
CA GLY A 73 17.48 10.24 -3.12
C GLY A 73 16.33 9.61 -2.35
N TYR A 74 16.52 8.37 -1.92
CA TYR A 74 15.56 7.57 -1.18
C TYR A 74 16.24 6.94 0.03
N ILE A 75 15.53 6.87 1.14
CA ILE A 75 15.98 6.19 2.35
C ILE A 75 14.87 5.27 2.82
N GLY A 76 15.12 3.97 2.79
CA GLY A 76 14.16 2.92 3.10
C GLY A 76 14.61 2.09 4.28
N VAL A 77 13.63 1.57 5.02
CA VAL A 77 13.87 0.59 6.08
C VAL A 77 13.45 -0.77 5.55
N VAL A 78 14.38 -1.71 5.50
CA VAL A 78 14.13 -3.08 5.04
C VAL A 78 13.50 -3.87 6.18
N ILE A 79 12.29 -4.34 5.93
CA ILE A 79 11.48 -5.10 6.88
C ILE A 79 11.12 -6.43 6.24
N GLU A 80 11.64 -7.51 6.81
CA GLU A 80 11.25 -8.85 6.44
C GLU A 80 9.95 -9.21 7.17
N VAL A 81 8.94 -9.67 6.43
CA VAL A 81 7.66 -10.13 6.98
C VAL A 81 7.63 -11.64 6.95
N ARG A 82 7.32 -12.24 8.10
CA ARG A 82 7.18 -13.69 8.25
C ARG A 82 5.78 -14.07 8.73
N GLU A 83 5.33 -15.25 8.33
CA GLU A 83 4.12 -15.91 8.83
C GLU A 83 4.53 -17.32 9.30
N ASP A 84 4.21 -17.68 10.54
CA ASP A 84 4.63 -18.95 11.16
C ASP A 84 6.16 -19.24 11.07
N GLY A 85 6.97 -18.17 11.11
CA GLY A 85 8.43 -18.24 10.99
C GLY A 85 8.98 -18.37 9.56
N GLU A 86 8.12 -18.47 8.55
CA GLU A 86 8.50 -18.49 7.14
C GLU A 86 8.40 -17.08 6.53
N ARG A 87 9.40 -16.69 5.75
CA ARG A 87 9.42 -15.39 5.05
C ARG A 87 8.36 -15.35 3.96
N VAL A 88 7.42 -14.42 4.06
CA VAL A 88 6.31 -14.24 3.11
C VAL A 88 6.46 -13.01 2.23
N ALA A 89 7.12 -11.95 2.72
CA ALA A 89 7.34 -10.73 1.95
C ALA A 89 8.53 -9.93 2.49
N ASP A 90 9.01 -8.99 1.66
CA ASP A 90 9.87 -7.90 2.09
C ASP A 90 9.15 -6.60 1.85
N LEU A 91 9.27 -5.69 2.81
CA LEU A 91 8.72 -4.35 2.73
C LEU A 91 9.83 -3.33 2.93
N MET A 92 9.81 -2.29 2.12
CA MET A 92 10.74 -1.17 2.17
C MET A 92 9.96 0.15 2.22
N PRO A 93 9.28 0.45 3.35
CA PRO A 93 8.75 1.79 3.58
C PRO A 93 9.91 2.79 3.77
N GLY A 94 9.73 4.03 3.33
CA GLY A 94 10.85 4.97 3.31
C GLY A 94 10.47 6.42 3.11
N MET A 95 11.44 7.20 2.65
CA MET A 95 11.25 8.61 2.32
C MET A 95 12.03 8.96 1.06
N LEU A 96 11.44 9.82 0.25
CA LEU A 96 12.10 10.54 -0.83
C LEU A 96 12.66 11.87 -0.29
N ARG A 97 13.95 12.11 -0.55
CA ARG A 97 14.64 13.37 -0.27
C ARG A 97 14.45 14.32 -1.45
N PHE A 98 14.24 15.60 -1.17
CA PHE A 98 14.18 16.68 -2.15
C PHE A 98 15.03 17.85 -1.70
N ASP A 99 16.00 18.21 -2.52
CA ASP A 99 16.96 19.27 -2.26
C ASP A 99 16.51 20.55 -2.97
N SER A 100 16.32 21.63 -2.21
CA SER A 100 15.98 22.94 -2.75
C SER A 100 17.25 23.68 -3.19
N PRO A 101 17.19 24.54 -4.24
CA PRO A 101 18.29 25.44 -4.59
C PRO A 101 18.73 26.39 -3.46
N SER A 102 17.88 26.61 -2.46
CA SER A 102 18.21 27.38 -1.26
C SER A 102 19.05 26.59 -0.23
N GLY A 103 19.37 25.32 -0.50
CA GLY A 103 20.03 24.39 0.42
C GLY A 103 19.09 23.78 1.46
N ALA A 104 17.77 24.01 1.36
CA ALA A 104 16.79 23.37 2.23
C ALA A 104 16.50 21.94 1.76
N VAL A 105 16.56 20.97 2.66
CA VAL A 105 16.19 19.58 2.39
C VAL A 105 14.79 19.33 2.89
N SER A 106 13.94 18.73 2.06
CA SER A 106 12.61 18.26 2.44
C SER A 106 12.47 16.76 2.18
N ALA A 107 11.62 16.09 2.96
CA ALA A 107 11.40 14.66 2.83
C ALA A 107 9.91 14.35 2.63
N ARG A 108 9.58 13.35 1.80
CA ARG A 108 8.22 12.83 1.59
C ARG A 108 8.18 11.35 1.88
N SER A 109 7.20 10.91 2.68
CA SER A 109 7.05 9.49 3.02
C SER A 109 6.59 8.69 1.82
N GLU A 110 7.26 7.56 1.62
CA GLU A 110 6.84 6.51 0.72
C GLU A 110 6.37 5.31 1.54
N VAL A 111 5.23 4.75 1.12
CA VAL A 111 4.61 3.61 1.78
C VAL A 111 4.95 2.36 1.02
N ASP A 112 5.02 1.23 1.71
CA ASP A 112 5.08 -0.07 1.06
C ASP A 112 3.93 -0.95 1.53
N ARG A 113 3.54 -1.93 0.70
CA ARG A 113 2.35 -2.74 0.91
C ARG A 113 2.59 -4.21 0.56
N MET A 114 2.09 -5.08 1.43
CA MET A 114 1.95 -6.51 1.18
C MET A 114 0.50 -6.82 0.83
N VAL A 115 0.27 -7.55 -0.27
CA VAL A 115 -1.07 -8.04 -0.66
C VAL A 115 -1.26 -9.44 -0.10
N GLY A 116 -2.19 -9.61 0.84
CA GLY A 116 -2.56 -10.91 1.39
C GLY A 116 -3.86 -11.46 0.78
N LEU A 117 -4.29 -12.65 1.21
CA LEU A 117 -5.52 -13.27 0.72
C LEU A 117 -6.81 -12.59 1.24
N THR A 118 -6.76 -12.05 2.46
CA THR A 118 -7.93 -11.48 3.15
C THR A 118 -7.95 -9.94 3.13
N GLY A 119 -6.85 -9.32 2.73
CA GLY A 119 -6.67 -7.87 2.75
C GLY A 119 -5.24 -7.48 2.42
N ASP A 120 -5.01 -6.17 2.38
CA ASP A 120 -3.69 -5.60 2.12
C ASP A 120 -3.13 -5.05 3.44
N THR A 121 -1.85 -5.27 3.70
CA THR A 121 -1.13 -4.68 4.81
C THR A 121 -0.25 -3.55 4.29
N ILE A 122 -0.47 -2.34 4.77
CA ILE A 122 0.32 -1.16 4.42
C ILE A 122 1.21 -0.81 5.59
N VAL A 123 2.49 -0.61 5.32
CA VAL A 123 3.48 -0.17 6.30
C VAL A 123 3.95 1.22 5.91
N ILE A 124 3.95 2.12 6.89
CA ILE A 124 4.34 3.52 6.73
C ILE A 124 5.43 3.80 7.74
N LEU A 125 6.55 4.38 7.27
CA LEU A 125 7.62 4.81 8.15
C LEU A 125 7.24 6.13 8.86
N ASP A 126 7.27 6.15 10.20
CA ASP A 126 7.04 7.38 10.97
C ASP A 126 8.38 8.05 11.34
N VAL A 127 8.85 8.89 10.43
CA VAL A 127 10.15 9.56 10.54
C VAL A 127 10.12 10.78 11.47
N PHE A 128 8.98 11.46 11.62
CA PHE A 128 8.90 12.64 12.50
C PHE A 128 9.11 12.28 13.98
N GLN A 129 8.91 11.01 14.32
CA GLN A 129 9.25 10.49 15.65
C GLN A 129 10.58 9.73 15.70
N SER A 130 11.25 9.57 14.55
CA SER A 130 12.55 8.89 14.40
C SER A 130 13.64 9.93 14.12
N ASN A 131 13.99 10.73 15.14
CA ASN A 131 15.04 11.76 15.04
C ASN A 131 16.38 11.19 14.53
N ASP A 132 16.70 9.95 14.90
CA ASP A 132 17.95 9.28 14.51
C ASP A 132 17.98 8.98 13.01
N LEU A 133 16.83 8.62 12.42
CA LEU A 133 16.70 8.43 10.97
C LEU A 133 16.86 9.76 10.21
N LEU A 134 16.22 10.85 10.65
CA LEU A 134 16.41 12.17 10.03
C LEU A 134 17.86 12.65 10.10
N SER A 135 18.51 12.43 11.25
CA SER A 135 19.93 12.72 11.45
C SER A 135 20.78 11.90 10.47
N SER A 136 20.51 10.60 10.34
CA SER A 136 21.17 9.73 9.36
C SER A 136 21.00 10.18 7.91
N MET A 137 19.81 10.68 7.52
CA MET A 137 19.55 11.24 6.19
C MET A 137 20.40 12.48 5.89
N ILE A 138 20.52 13.37 6.89
CA ILE A 138 21.28 14.62 6.76
C ILE A 138 22.78 14.34 6.76
N MET A 139 23.24 13.36 7.54
CA MET A 139 24.66 13.05 7.71
C MET A 139 25.18 11.94 6.79
N GLY A 140 24.28 11.26 6.05
CA GLY A 140 24.62 10.12 5.18
C GLY A 140 25.17 8.90 5.91
N GLN A 141 24.75 8.66 7.16
CA GLN A 141 25.30 7.62 8.03
C GLN A 141 24.19 6.70 8.56
N THR A 142 24.09 5.45 8.08
CA THR A 142 23.05 4.48 8.45
C THR A 142 23.43 3.52 9.59
N SER A 143 24.69 3.51 10.02
CA SER A 143 25.25 2.45 10.87
C SER A 143 24.76 2.44 12.33
N ASP A 144 24.01 3.45 12.78
CA ASP A 144 23.58 3.62 14.19
C ASP A 144 22.05 3.48 14.39
N VAL A 145 21.29 3.02 13.38
CA VAL A 145 19.84 2.89 13.51
C VAL A 145 19.47 1.51 14.07
N ASP A 146 19.27 1.44 15.39
CA ASP A 146 18.90 0.19 16.09
C ASP A 146 17.38 0.00 16.23
N ARG A 147 16.60 1.07 16.11
CA ARG A 147 15.15 1.05 16.29
C ARG A 147 14.45 1.95 15.30
N VAL A 148 13.34 1.47 14.78
CA VAL A 148 12.48 2.23 13.87
C VAL A 148 11.04 2.07 14.32
N ARG A 149 10.26 3.14 14.22
CA ARG A 149 8.82 3.06 14.40
C ARG A 149 8.10 3.13 13.06
N VAL A 150 7.20 2.18 12.86
CA VAL A 150 6.36 2.07 11.68
C VAL A 150 4.89 2.02 12.08
N THR A 151 4.03 2.51 11.19
CA THR A 151 2.59 2.38 11.29
C THR A 151 2.14 1.25 10.37
N VAL A 152 1.55 0.21 10.93
CA VAL A 152 1.06 -0.97 10.19
C VAL A 152 -0.46 -0.94 10.14
N HIS A 153 -1.01 -0.73 8.95
CA HIS A 153 -2.45 -0.78 8.70
C HIS A 153 -2.82 -2.04 7.95
N HIS A 154 -3.75 -2.82 8.52
CA HIS A 154 -4.39 -3.92 7.82
C HIS A 154 -5.73 -3.44 7.26
N LEU A 155 -5.89 -3.53 5.94
CA LEU A 155 -7.07 -3.15 5.18
C LEU A 155 -7.85 -4.41 4.79
N PRO A 156 -8.78 -4.90 5.62
CA PRO A 156 -9.55 -6.09 5.27
C PRO A 156 -10.48 -5.81 4.08
N GLY A 157 -10.66 -6.80 3.22
CA GLY A 157 -11.67 -6.73 2.15
C GLY A 157 -11.28 -5.88 0.94
N SER A 158 -9.99 -5.56 0.74
CA SER A 158 -9.47 -4.93 -0.49
C SER A 158 -9.92 -5.68 -1.76
N HIS A 159 -9.93 -7.01 -1.71
CA HIS A 159 -10.37 -7.89 -2.80
C HIS A 159 -11.85 -7.78 -3.16
N LEU A 160 -12.72 -7.36 -2.22
CA LEU A 160 -14.15 -7.13 -2.50
C LEU A 160 -14.31 -5.97 -3.48
N VAL A 161 -13.45 -4.96 -3.40
CA VAL A 161 -13.46 -3.82 -4.32
C VAL A 161 -13.08 -4.27 -5.73
N TRP A 162 -11.99 -5.04 -5.86
CA TRP A 162 -11.56 -5.58 -7.16
C TRP A 162 -12.60 -6.54 -7.76
N THR A 163 -13.12 -7.45 -6.95
CA THR A 163 -14.18 -8.39 -7.38
C THR A 163 -15.43 -7.63 -7.82
N GLY A 164 -15.80 -6.59 -7.08
CA GLY A 164 -16.93 -5.73 -7.42
C GLY A 164 -16.76 -5.04 -8.77
N TRP A 165 -15.60 -4.44 -9.04
CA TRP A 165 -15.29 -3.83 -10.35
C TRP A 165 -15.36 -4.84 -11.50
N VAL A 166 -14.79 -6.03 -11.32
CA VAL A 166 -14.84 -7.11 -12.32
C VAL A 166 -16.29 -7.49 -12.62
N LEU A 167 -17.13 -7.65 -11.61
CA LEU A 167 -18.55 -8.00 -11.78
C LEU A 167 -19.35 -6.89 -12.46
N VAL A 168 -19.08 -5.62 -12.14
CA VAL A 168 -19.70 -4.48 -12.82
C VAL A 168 -19.32 -4.46 -14.30
N MET A 169 -18.04 -4.63 -14.64
CA MET A 169 -17.57 -4.64 -16.03
C MET A 169 -18.15 -5.82 -16.82
N LEU A 170 -18.12 -7.03 -16.24
CA LEU A 170 -18.70 -8.23 -16.88
C LEU A 170 -20.22 -8.11 -17.03
N GLY A 171 -20.92 -7.62 -16.01
CA GLY A 171 -22.36 -7.42 -16.04
C GLY A 171 -22.79 -6.38 -17.07
N GLY A 172 -22.05 -5.27 -17.14
CA GLY A 172 -22.24 -4.22 -18.15
C GLY A 172 -22.00 -4.74 -19.56
N LEU A 173 -20.89 -5.46 -19.78
CA LEU A 173 -20.60 -6.06 -21.08
C LEU A 173 -21.68 -7.06 -21.51
N LEU A 174 -22.13 -7.93 -20.62
CA LEU A 174 -23.21 -8.89 -20.90
C LEU A 174 -24.54 -8.20 -21.22
N ALA A 175 -24.84 -7.08 -20.56
CA ALA A 175 -26.03 -6.29 -20.85
C ALA A 175 -25.94 -5.64 -22.25
N LEU A 176 -24.78 -5.06 -22.60
CA LEU A 176 -24.52 -4.41 -23.88
C LEU A 176 -24.54 -5.39 -25.06
N VAL A 177 -23.91 -6.55 -24.94
CA VAL A 177 -23.93 -7.57 -26.00
C VAL A 177 -25.34 -8.12 -26.23
N SER A 178 -26.19 -8.05 -25.20
CA SER A 178 -27.57 -8.53 -25.28
C SER A 178 -28.60 -7.49 -25.74
N SER A 179 -28.21 -6.22 -25.89
CA SER A 179 -29.06 -5.22 -26.53
C SER A 179 -28.87 -5.28 -28.04
N SER A 180 -29.88 -5.76 -28.76
CA SER A 180 -29.96 -5.60 -30.22
C SER A 180 -29.90 -4.11 -30.58
N PRO A 181 -29.21 -3.71 -31.66
CA PRO A 181 -29.24 -2.33 -32.14
C PRO A 181 -30.68 -2.04 -32.57
N VAL A 182 -31.36 -1.12 -31.88
CA VAL A 182 -32.60 -0.54 -32.37
C VAL A 182 -32.21 0.41 -33.49
N GLY A 183 -32.42 0.00 -34.74
CA GLY A 183 -32.22 0.83 -35.92
C GLY A 183 -32.71 0.13 -37.19
N SER A 184 -33.49 0.89 -37.98
CA SER A 184 -34.06 0.63 -39.31
C SER A 184 -35.16 -0.43 -39.40
N ASP A 185 -36.43 -0.02 -39.32
CA ASP A 185 -37.58 -0.59 -40.06
C ASP A 185 -38.82 0.32 -39.93
N ASP A 186 -38.68 1.65 -40.07
CA ASP A 186 -39.83 2.58 -40.15
C ASP A 186 -39.52 3.73 -41.14
N GLU A 187 -39.24 3.40 -42.40
CA GLU A 187 -39.40 4.31 -43.54
C GLU A 187 -39.91 3.51 -44.75
N GLU A 188 -41.23 3.33 -44.86
CA GLU A 188 -41.93 3.10 -46.14
C GLU A 188 -43.28 3.82 -46.14
#